data_AF-A0A2J8JQN4-F1
#
_entry.id   AF-A0A2J8JQN4-F1
#
_cell.length_a   1.000
_cell.length_b   1.000
_cell.length_c   1.000
_cell.angle_alpha   90.00
_cell.angle_beta   90.00
_cell.angle_gamma   90.00
#
_symmetry.space_group_name_H-M   'P 1'
#
loop_
_entity.id
_entity.type
_entity.pdbx_description
1 polymer ?
#
loop_
_entity_poly.entity_id
_entity_poly.type
_entity_poly.pdbx_seq_one_letter_code
_entity_poly.pdbx_strand_id
1 'polypeptide(L)'
;QNKAREAELRRLRKMNVAFEEQNAVLQRHTQSMSSARERLEQELALEERRTLALQQQLQAVRQALTASFASLPVPGTGETPTLGTLDFYMARLHGAIERDPAQHEKLIVRIKEILAQVASSLNPEKALAARYTQKNRTAEGAPPRRTATRYTGSPGHPQDTGQTKPTPSTRQDSPNYSLRGAVP
;
A
#
# COMPACT_ATOMS: atom_id res chain seq x y z
N GLN A 1 -23.35 -67.49 39.61
CA GLN A 1 -23.08 -66.05 39.82
C GLN A 1 -21.84 -65.54 39.07
N ASN A 2 -20.72 -66.28 39.04
CA ASN A 2 -19.48 -65.82 38.38
C ASN A 2 -19.62 -65.59 36.86
N LYS A 3 -20.27 -66.52 36.14
CA LYS A 3 -20.53 -66.42 34.69
C LYS A 3 -21.33 -65.18 34.27
N ALA A 4 -22.30 -64.75 35.09
CA ALA A 4 -23.09 -63.56 34.83
C ALA A 4 -22.27 -62.26 35.00
N ARG A 5 -21.40 -62.20 36.02
CA ARG A 5 -20.48 -61.09 36.22
C ARG A 5 -19.48 -60.96 35.08
N GLU A 6 -18.95 -62.09 34.61
CA GLU A 6 -18.00 -62.12 33.49
C GLU A 6 -18.64 -61.68 32.17
N ALA A 7 -19.90 -62.06 31.93
CA ALA A 7 -20.67 -61.60 30.78
C ALA A 7 -20.92 -60.08 30.82
N GLU A 8 -21.30 -59.54 31.98
CA GLU A 8 -21.49 -58.09 32.13
C GLU A 8 -20.19 -57.31 31.96
N LEU A 9 -19.07 -57.81 32.52
CA LEU A 9 -17.76 -57.19 32.35
C LEU A 9 -17.36 -57.12 30.86
N ARG A 10 -17.62 -58.18 30.09
CA ARG A 10 -17.41 -58.17 28.63
C ARG A 10 -18.31 -57.16 27.94
N ARG A 11 -19.58 -57.05 28.34
CA ARG A 11 -20.52 -56.07 27.78
C ARG A 11 -20.06 -54.64 28.04
N LEU A 12 -19.67 -54.33 29.27
CA LEU A 12 -19.15 -53.01 29.66
C LEU A 12 -17.88 -52.64 28.90
N ARG A 13 -16.95 -53.59 28.70
CA ARG A 13 -15.74 -53.35 27.89
C ARG A 13 -16.08 -52.99 26.45
N LYS A 14 -17.02 -53.71 25.82
CA LYS A 14 -17.48 -53.39 24.46
C LYS A 14 -18.11 -51.99 24.39
N MET A 15 -18.92 -51.64 25.38
CA MET A 15 -19.52 -50.30 25.47
C MET A 15 -18.46 -49.22 25.63
N ASN A 16 -17.46 -49.41 26.51
CA ASN A 16 -16.38 -48.45 26.69
C ASN A 16 -15.60 -48.21 25.40
N VAL A 17 -15.25 -49.27 24.66
CA VAL A 17 -14.58 -49.13 23.36
C VAL A 17 -15.43 -48.33 22.39
N ALA A 18 -16.74 -48.62 22.29
CA ALA A 18 -17.64 -47.86 21.43
C ALA A 18 -17.74 -46.37 21.83
N PHE A 19 -17.72 -46.06 23.14
CA PHE A 19 -17.69 -44.69 23.64
C PHE A 19 -16.37 -43.99 23.36
N GLU A 20 -15.24 -44.68 23.51
CA GLU A 20 -13.91 -44.14 23.18
C GLU A 20 -13.80 -43.82 21.69
N GLU A 21 -14.32 -44.69 20.82
CA GLU A 21 -14.39 -44.45 19.38
C GLU A 21 -15.25 -43.23 19.04
N GLN A 22 -16.43 -43.10 19.66
CA GLN A 22 -17.29 -41.92 19.48
C GLN A 22 -16.61 -40.64 19.98
N ASN A 23 -15.96 -40.69 21.14
CA ASN A 23 -15.21 -39.55 21.67
C ASN A 23 -14.07 -39.14 20.74
N ALA A 24 -13.35 -40.10 20.15
CA ALA A 24 -12.30 -39.81 19.17
C ALA A 24 -12.86 -39.17 17.89
N VAL A 25 -14.04 -39.59 17.42
CA VAL A 25 -14.73 -38.95 16.30
C VAL A 25 -15.12 -37.51 16.65
N LEU A 26 -15.74 -37.30 17.81
CA LEU A 26 -16.14 -35.96 18.27
C LEU A 26 -14.94 -35.03 18.42
N GLN A 27 -13.84 -35.51 19.00
CA GLN A 27 -12.60 -34.73 19.13
C GLN A 27 -12.07 -34.28 17.77
N ARG A 28 -12.03 -35.18 16.77
CA ARG A 28 -11.63 -34.81 15.40
C ARG A 28 -12.55 -33.78 14.79
N HIS A 29 -13.86 -33.90 15.02
CA HIS A 29 -14.82 -32.92 14.52
C HIS A 29 -14.60 -31.55 15.17
N THR A 30 -14.45 -31.51 16.49
CA THR A 30 -14.13 -30.28 17.23
C THR A 30 -12.86 -29.62 16.71
N GLN A 31 -11.78 -30.40 16.53
CA GLN A 31 -10.51 -29.89 15.97
C GLN A 31 -10.70 -29.31 14.56
N SER A 32 -11.48 -30.00 13.72
CA SER A 32 -11.77 -29.55 12.36
C SER A 32 -12.58 -28.25 12.37
N MET A 33 -13.60 -28.15 13.23
CA MET A 33 -14.40 -26.93 13.38
C MET A 33 -13.56 -25.78 13.93
N SER A 34 -12.71 -26.02 14.92
CA SER A 34 -11.78 -25.00 15.46
C SER A 34 -10.85 -24.48 14.37
N SER A 35 -10.28 -25.36 13.56
CA SER A 35 -9.41 -24.97 12.43
C SER A 35 -10.17 -24.18 11.36
N ALA A 36 -11.41 -24.58 11.05
CA ALA A 36 -12.26 -23.86 10.11
C ALA A 36 -12.64 -22.47 10.64
N ARG A 37 -12.95 -22.37 11.93
CA ARG A 37 -13.23 -21.10 12.61
C ARG A 37 -12.03 -20.16 12.55
N GLU A 38 -10.83 -20.65 12.87
CA GLU A 38 -9.62 -19.82 12.84
C GLU A 38 -9.36 -19.23 11.44
N ARG A 39 -9.57 -20.03 10.38
CA ARG A 39 -9.49 -19.54 8.99
C ARG A 39 -10.51 -18.44 8.70
N LEU A 40 -11.76 -18.61 9.14
CA LEU A 40 -12.80 -17.60 8.97
C LEU A 40 -12.49 -16.31 9.73
N GLU A 41 -11.92 -16.40 10.94
CA GLU A 41 -11.49 -15.23 11.71
C GLU A 41 -10.34 -14.49 11.00
N GLN A 42 -9.41 -15.21 10.38
CA GLN A 42 -8.34 -14.61 9.57
C GLN A 42 -8.88 -13.93 8.31
N GLU A 43 -9.79 -14.58 7.57
CA GLU A 43 -10.44 -14.01 6.40
C GLU A 43 -11.23 -12.74 6.75
N LEU A 44 -11.97 -12.77 7.86
CA LEU A 44 -12.70 -11.61 8.36
C LEU A 44 -11.75 -10.45 8.67
N ALA A 45 -10.66 -10.68 9.38
CA ALA A 45 -9.68 -9.64 9.69
C ALA A 45 -9.04 -9.03 8.44
N LEU A 46 -8.79 -9.83 7.40
CA LEU A 46 -8.31 -9.34 6.11
C LEU A 46 -9.35 -8.46 5.40
N GLU A 47 -10.62 -8.87 5.40
CA GLU A 47 -11.69 -8.13 4.73
C GLU A 47 -12.03 -6.83 5.47
N GLU A 48 -11.97 -6.81 6.80
CA GLU A 48 -12.08 -5.60 7.62
C GLU A 48 -10.97 -4.61 7.27
N ARG A 49 -9.72 -5.09 7.18
CA ARG A 49 -8.58 -4.25 6.77
C ARG A 49 -8.77 -3.69 5.36
N ARG A 50 -9.26 -4.50 4.43
CA ARG A 50 -9.56 -4.09 3.06
C ARG A 50 -10.65 -3.02 3.03
N THR A 51 -11.72 -3.20 3.80
CA THR A 51 -12.83 -2.25 3.91
C THR A 51 -12.34 -0.90 4.43
N LEU A 52 -11.52 -0.89 5.48
CA LEU A 52 -10.92 0.33 6.02
C LEU A 52 -10.03 1.03 4.99
N ALA A 53 -9.22 0.28 4.23
CA ALA A 53 -8.38 0.85 3.19
C ALA A 53 -9.22 1.50 2.07
N LEU A 54 -10.31 0.86 1.63
CA LEU A 54 -11.23 1.41 0.64
C LEU A 54 -11.94 2.67 1.15
N GLN A 55 -12.37 2.68 2.42
CA GLN A 55 -12.96 3.86 3.04
C GLN A 55 -11.98 5.04 3.09
N GLN A 56 -10.73 4.78 3.47
CA GLN A 56 -9.66 5.79 3.47
C GLN A 56 -9.38 6.33 2.06
N GLN A 57 -9.32 5.46 1.05
CA GLN A 57 -9.15 5.87 -0.34
C GLN A 57 -10.32 6.75 -0.81
N LEU A 58 -11.56 6.35 -0.52
CA LEU A 58 -12.74 7.15 -0.87
C LEU A 58 -12.71 8.52 -0.18
N GLN A 59 -12.36 8.56 1.10
CA GLN A 59 -12.23 9.81 1.84
C GLN A 59 -11.11 10.71 1.25
N ALA A 60 -9.98 10.13 0.86
CA ALA A 60 -8.90 10.86 0.19
C ALA A 60 -9.36 11.44 -1.16
N VAL A 61 -10.11 10.67 -1.95
CA VAL A 61 -10.72 11.13 -3.21
C VAL A 61 -11.66 12.32 -2.95
N ARG A 62 -12.58 12.18 -1.98
CA ARG A 62 -13.52 13.25 -1.64
C ARG A 62 -12.80 14.52 -1.21
N GLN A 63 -11.78 14.41 -0.35
CA GLN A 63 -10.97 15.56 0.08
C GLN A 63 -10.23 16.22 -1.09
N ALA A 64 -9.59 15.44 -1.95
CA ALA A 64 -8.86 15.96 -3.10
C ALA A 64 -9.81 16.68 -4.08
N LEU A 65 -10.99 16.12 -4.34
CA LEU A 65 -12.02 16.76 -5.15
C LEU A 65 -12.54 18.05 -4.50
N THR A 66 -12.95 18.01 -3.22
CA THR A 66 -13.42 19.21 -2.50
C THR A 66 -12.38 20.34 -2.55
N ALA A 67 -11.11 20.03 -2.27
CA ALA A 67 -10.04 21.03 -2.32
C ALA A 67 -9.80 21.59 -3.73
N SER A 68 -9.77 20.72 -4.74
CA SER A 68 -9.46 21.14 -6.11
C SER A 68 -10.57 21.96 -6.74
N PHE A 69 -11.82 21.66 -6.41
CA PHE A 69 -13.00 22.39 -6.90
C PHE A 69 -13.40 23.59 -6.02
N ALA A 70 -12.72 23.85 -4.89
CA ALA A 70 -13.01 24.99 -4.02
C ALA A 70 -12.91 26.36 -4.73
N SER A 71 -12.09 26.44 -5.78
CA SER A 71 -11.92 27.64 -6.61
C SER A 71 -12.94 27.78 -7.75
N LEU A 72 -13.84 26.80 -7.90
CA LEU A 72 -14.80 26.70 -9.00
C LEU A 72 -16.23 26.73 -8.47
N PRO A 73 -16.82 27.93 -8.31
CA PRO A 73 -18.22 28.02 -7.97
C PRO A 73 -19.10 27.52 -9.13
N VAL A 74 -20.25 26.92 -8.80
CA VAL A 74 -21.24 26.53 -9.82
C VAL A 74 -21.77 27.79 -10.53
N PRO A 75 -21.83 27.81 -11.88
CA PRO A 75 -22.39 28.93 -12.63
C PRO A 75 -23.82 29.28 -12.19
N GLY A 76 -24.07 30.56 -11.94
CA GLY A 76 -25.39 31.08 -11.56
C GLY A 76 -25.76 30.93 -10.06
N THR A 77 -25.10 30.06 -9.29
CA THR A 77 -25.39 29.91 -7.85
C THR A 77 -24.23 30.34 -6.95
N GLY A 78 -22.98 30.32 -7.43
CA GLY A 78 -21.83 30.70 -6.62
C GLY A 78 -21.40 29.63 -5.60
N GLU A 79 -22.09 28.49 -5.54
CA GLU A 79 -21.85 27.45 -4.54
C GLU A 79 -20.51 26.76 -4.77
N THR A 80 -19.75 26.57 -3.69
CA THR A 80 -18.49 25.81 -3.67
C THR A 80 -18.66 24.49 -2.91
N PRO A 81 -17.89 23.44 -3.25
CA PRO A 81 -18.05 22.14 -2.62
C PRO A 81 -17.52 22.15 -1.19
N THR A 82 -18.21 21.43 -0.31
CA THR A 82 -17.71 20.99 1.00
C THR A 82 -17.71 19.47 1.05
N LEU A 83 -17.11 18.86 2.07
CA LEU A 83 -17.08 17.40 2.19
C LEU A 83 -18.49 16.77 2.27
N GLY A 84 -19.45 17.50 2.86
CA GLY A 84 -20.84 17.06 2.98
C GLY A 84 -21.72 17.41 1.78
N THR A 85 -21.32 18.38 0.95
CA THR A 85 -22.11 18.85 -0.21
C THR A 85 -21.54 18.45 -1.56
N LEU A 86 -20.40 17.75 -1.59
CA LEU A 86 -19.67 17.42 -2.82
C LEU A 86 -20.54 16.74 -3.88
N ASP A 87 -21.32 15.72 -3.49
CA ASP A 87 -22.10 14.93 -4.46
C ASP A 87 -23.17 15.80 -5.14
N PHE A 88 -23.83 16.66 -4.36
CA PHE A 88 -24.83 17.60 -4.86
C PHE A 88 -24.21 18.73 -5.68
N TYR A 89 -23.05 19.26 -5.25
CA TYR A 89 -22.26 20.21 -6.02
C TYR A 89 -21.90 19.63 -7.40
N MET A 90 -21.41 18.39 -7.46
CA MET A 90 -21.04 17.74 -8.73
C MET A 90 -22.26 17.56 -9.65
N ALA A 91 -23.41 17.16 -9.10
CA ALA A 91 -24.65 17.06 -9.85
C ALA A 91 -25.12 18.42 -10.41
N ARG A 92 -25.06 19.49 -9.60
CA ARG A 92 -25.39 20.85 -10.07
C ARG A 92 -24.42 21.35 -11.13
N LEU A 93 -23.12 21.16 -10.90
CA LEU A 93 -22.08 21.58 -11.85
C LEU A 93 -22.26 20.88 -13.20
N HIS A 94 -22.53 19.57 -13.18
CA HIS A 94 -22.84 18.80 -14.38
C HIS A 94 -24.07 19.34 -15.10
N GLY A 95 -25.18 19.53 -14.38
CA GLY A 95 -26.42 20.06 -14.98
C GLY A 95 -26.27 21.49 -15.53
N ALA A 96 -25.44 22.33 -14.92
CA ALA A 96 -25.16 23.68 -15.44
C ALA A 96 -24.39 23.62 -16.77
N ILE A 97 -23.43 22.71 -16.89
CA ILE A 97 -22.64 22.50 -18.10
C ILE A 97 -23.49 21.90 -19.23
N GLU A 98 -24.36 20.93 -18.92
CA GLU A 98 -25.21 20.28 -19.92
C GLU A 98 -26.22 21.22 -20.57
N ARG A 99 -26.71 22.24 -19.83
CA ARG A 99 -27.69 23.21 -20.36
C ARG A 99 -27.13 24.08 -21.47
N ASP A 100 -25.87 24.49 -21.37
CA ASP A 100 -25.20 25.28 -22.40
C ASP A 100 -23.70 24.94 -22.49
N PRO A 101 -23.34 23.86 -23.22
CA PRO A 101 -21.95 23.44 -23.33
C PRO A 101 -21.05 24.43 -24.06
N ALA A 102 -21.61 25.18 -25.03
CA ALA A 102 -20.88 26.14 -25.84
C ALA A 102 -20.47 27.36 -25.00
N GLN A 103 -21.34 27.82 -24.12
CA GLN A 103 -21.02 28.90 -23.18
C GLN A 103 -19.96 28.49 -22.15
N HIS A 104 -19.94 27.21 -21.76
CA HIS A 104 -19.09 26.70 -20.67
C HIS A 104 -17.80 26.02 -21.13
N GLU A 105 -17.34 26.20 -22.36
CA GLU A 105 -16.17 25.51 -22.91
C GLU A 105 -14.90 25.66 -22.06
N LYS A 106 -14.60 26.90 -21.61
CA LYS A 106 -13.44 27.18 -20.73
C LYS A 106 -13.55 26.47 -19.38
N LEU A 107 -14.75 26.42 -18.83
CA LEU A 107 -15.03 25.73 -17.57
C LEU A 107 -14.83 24.21 -17.74
N ILE A 108 -15.29 23.64 -18.85
CA ILE A 108 -15.12 22.21 -19.16
C ILE A 108 -13.63 21.86 -19.25
N VAL A 109 -12.82 22.66 -19.94
CA VAL A 109 -11.36 22.46 -20.01
C VAL A 109 -10.75 22.46 -18.61
N ARG A 110 -11.10 23.45 -17.78
CA ARG A 110 -10.59 23.56 -16.41
C ARG A 110 -10.97 22.36 -15.54
N ILE A 111 -12.20 21.88 -15.65
CA ILE A 111 -12.68 20.70 -14.93
C ILE A 111 -11.88 19.46 -15.34
N LYS A 112 -11.65 19.26 -16.64
CA LYS A 112 -10.83 18.15 -17.15
C LYS A 112 -9.40 18.20 -16.60
N GLU A 113 -8.78 19.37 -16.55
CA GLU A 113 -7.45 19.56 -15.95
C GLU A 113 -7.42 19.16 -14.47
N ILE A 114 -8.40 19.63 -13.69
CA ILE A 114 -8.51 19.31 -12.26
C ILE A 114 -8.70 17.81 -12.05
N LEU A 115 -9.59 17.17 -12.81
CA LEU A 115 -9.79 15.72 -12.72
C LEU A 115 -8.52 14.95 -13.07
N ALA A 116 -7.77 15.38 -14.08
CA ALA A 116 -6.47 14.78 -14.41
C ALA A 116 -5.44 14.95 -13.29
N GLN A 117 -5.40 16.13 -12.64
CA GLN A 117 -4.53 16.40 -11.50
C GLN A 117 -4.89 15.52 -10.30
N VAL A 118 -6.18 15.43 -9.94
CA VAL A 118 -6.68 14.60 -8.83
C VAL A 118 -6.40 13.11 -9.10
N ALA A 119 -6.66 12.63 -10.32
CA ALA A 119 -6.36 11.25 -10.72
C ALA A 119 -4.86 10.93 -10.63
N SER A 120 -3.99 11.92 -10.90
CA SER A 120 -2.55 11.76 -10.79
C SER A 120 -2.08 11.77 -9.32
N SER A 121 -2.66 12.61 -8.47
CA SER A 121 -2.30 12.69 -7.05
C SER A 121 -2.74 11.47 -6.23
N LEU A 122 -3.84 10.83 -6.64
CA LEU A 122 -4.36 9.62 -5.98
C LEU A 122 -3.59 8.34 -6.36
N ASN A 123 -2.73 8.41 -7.38
CA ASN A 123 -1.88 7.30 -7.84
C ASN A 123 -0.39 7.62 -7.61
N PRO A 124 0.11 7.51 -6.36
CA PRO A 124 1.49 7.89 -6.04
C PRO A 124 2.55 7.12 -6.85
N GLU A 125 2.30 5.86 -7.22
CA GLU A 125 3.20 5.09 -8.10
C GLU A 125 3.37 5.71 -9.49
N LYS A 126 2.28 6.19 -10.10
CA LYS A 126 2.32 6.87 -11.41
C LYS A 126 2.98 8.24 -11.29
N ALA A 127 2.74 8.96 -10.19
CA ALA A 127 3.37 10.25 -9.92
C ALA A 127 4.90 10.13 -9.73
N LEU A 128 5.36 9.06 -9.06
CA LEU A 128 6.78 8.75 -8.92
C LEU A 128 7.39 8.36 -10.28
N ALA A 129 6.74 7.50 -11.06
CA ALA A 129 7.20 7.09 -12.38
C ALA A 129 7.33 8.28 -13.37
N ALA A 130 6.40 9.23 -13.31
CA ALA A 130 6.47 10.47 -14.10
C ALA A 130 7.67 11.35 -13.69
N ARG A 131 7.99 11.42 -12.39
CA ARG A 131 9.16 12.17 -11.89
C ARG A 131 10.49 11.52 -12.29
N TYR A 132 10.57 10.19 -12.28
CA TYR A 132 11.76 9.45 -12.74
C TYR A 132 12.03 9.64 -14.24
N THR A 133 10.98 9.57 -15.07
CA THR A 133 11.12 9.78 -16.53
C THR A 133 11.52 11.21 -16.89
N GLN A 134 11.05 12.22 -16.15
CA GLN A 134 11.37 13.63 -16.39
C GLN A 134 12.81 13.99 -16.02
N LYS A 135 13.37 13.38 -14.97
CA LYS A 135 14.78 13.54 -14.56
C LYS A 135 15.77 12.96 -15.57
N ASN A 136 15.37 11.93 -16.33
CA ASN A 136 16.21 11.30 -17.34
C ASN A 136 16.20 12.07 -18.68
N ARG A 137 15.11 12.76 -19.02
CA ARG A 137 15.04 13.63 -20.22
C ARG A 137 15.87 14.91 -20.12
N THR A 138 16.03 15.48 -18.92
CA THR A 138 16.87 16.66 -18.72
C THR A 138 18.37 16.33 -18.69
N ALA A 139 18.75 15.05 -18.54
CA ALA A 139 20.14 14.60 -18.51
C ALA A 139 20.75 14.39 -19.91
N GLU A 140 19.96 14.11 -20.95
CA GLU A 140 20.49 13.86 -22.31
C GLU A 140 20.70 15.13 -23.17
N GLY A 141 20.38 16.32 -22.66
CA GLY A 141 20.43 17.57 -23.43
C GLY A 141 21.66 18.48 -23.21
N ALA A 142 22.61 18.12 -22.35
CA ALA A 142 23.75 19.00 -22.03
C ALA A 142 24.96 18.71 -22.94
N PRO A 143 25.39 19.64 -23.83
CA PRO A 143 26.60 19.44 -24.61
C PRO A 143 27.84 19.44 -23.70
N PRO A 144 28.85 18.61 -23.97
CA PRO A 144 30.02 18.50 -23.10
C PRO A 144 30.79 19.83 -23.09
N ARG A 145 30.87 20.44 -21.90
CA ARG A 145 31.64 21.66 -21.64
C ARG A 145 33.13 21.33 -21.81
N ARG A 146 33.71 21.67 -22.97
CA ARG A 146 35.16 21.61 -23.19
C ARG A 146 35.84 22.62 -22.26
N THR A 147 36.48 22.15 -21.19
CA THR A 147 37.33 22.98 -20.33
C THR A 147 38.67 23.17 -21.03
N ALA A 148 38.88 24.35 -21.62
CA ALA A 148 40.19 24.79 -22.08
C ALA A 148 40.97 25.37 -20.90
N THR A 149 41.97 24.63 -20.42
CA THR A 149 42.89 25.08 -19.38
C THR A 149 43.88 26.08 -20.00
N ARG A 150 43.68 27.38 -19.77
CA ARG A 150 44.68 28.41 -20.10
C ARG A 150 45.64 28.56 -18.92
N TYR A 151 46.88 28.16 -19.14
CA TYR A 151 48.04 28.49 -18.31
C TYR A 151 48.32 29.99 -18.37
N THR A 152 48.42 30.65 -17.22
CA THR A 152 49.21 31.88 -17.01
C THR A 152 49.83 31.80 -15.63
N GLY A 153 51.18 31.84 -15.57
CA GLY A 153 51.96 31.58 -14.37
C GLY A 153 52.34 32.81 -13.53
N SER A 154 52.61 32.51 -12.26
CA SER A 154 53.63 33.07 -11.34
C SER A 154 53.46 34.50 -10.79
N PRO A 155 54.13 34.86 -9.65
CA PRO A 155 54.62 34.04 -8.52
C PRO A 155 54.44 34.69 -7.11
N GLY A 156 54.62 33.92 -6.02
CA GLY A 156 55.08 34.48 -4.73
C GLY A 156 54.39 34.02 -3.43
N HIS A 157 54.91 32.91 -2.88
CA HIS A 157 55.01 32.42 -1.47
C HIS A 157 54.72 33.32 -0.24
N PRO A 158 54.73 32.76 1.01
CA PRO A 158 54.44 31.39 1.49
C PRO A 158 53.63 31.35 2.83
N GLN A 159 53.29 30.12 3.27
CA GLN A 159 53.19 29.59 4.65
C GLN A 159 51.95 28.68 4.76
N ASP A 160 51.91 27.57 5.48
CA ASP A 160 52.88 26.63 6.04
C ASP A 160 52.05 25.43 6.52
N THR A 161 52.66 24.25 6.50
CA THR A 161 52.38 23.01 7.27
C THR A 161 50.97 22.38 7.33
N GLY A 162 50.92 21.10 6.94
CA GLY A 162 49.95 20.14 7.52
C GLY A 162 49.46 19.00 6.63
N GLN A 163 50.31 18.02 6.32
CA GLN A 163 49.87 16.66 5.93
C GLN A 163 49.05 16.04 7.07
N THR A 164 48.00 15.24 6.82
CA THR A 164 48.09 13.77 6.78
C THR A 164 46.91 13.06 6.08
N LYS A 165 47.26 11.95 5.41
CA LYS A 165 46.45 10.88 4.76
C LYS A 165 45.18 10.40 5.51
N PRO A 166 44.32 9.65 4.78
CA PRO A 166 44.15 8.24 5.16
C PRO A 166 44.19 7.22 3.99
N THR A 167 44.70 6.03 4.32
CA THR A 167 44.73 4.76 3.55
C THR A 167 43.52 3.86 3.90
N PRO A 168 43.29 2.74 3.18
CA PRO A 168 41.95 2.31 2.75
C PRO A 168 41.25 1.24 3.60
N SER A 169 39.95 1.09 3.31
CA SER A 169 38.99 0.14 3.82
C SER A 169 39.33 -1.33 3.50
N THR A 170 39.26 -2.21 4.51
CA THR A 170 39.39 -3.67 4.36
C THR A 170 38.02 -4.35 4.56
N ARG A 171 37.76 -5.21 3.59
CA ARG A 171 36.75 -6.26 3.37
C ARG A 171 36.34 -7.16 4.58
N GLN A 172 35.15 -7.77 4.39
CA GLN A 172 34.75 -9.16 4.72
C GLN A 172 34.50 -9.50 6.21
N ASP A 173 33.58 -10.38 6.64
CA ASP A 173 32.77 -11.43 6.02
C ASP A 173 31.52 -11.71 6.90
N SER A 174 30.48 -12.32 6.33
CA SER A 174 29.35 -12.92 7.09
C SER A 174 29.59 -14.42 7.31
N PRO A 175 29.20 -15.01 8.46
CA PRO A 175 29.12 -16.46 8.58
C PRO A 175 27.70 -17.01 8.45
N ASN A 176 27.64 -18.06 7.65
CA ASN A 176 26.53 -18.96 7.35
C ASN A 176 26.49 -20.08 8.40
N TYR A 177 25.35 -20.39 9.02
CA TYR A 177 25.22 -21.54 9.93
C TYR A 177 24.53 -22.71 9.22
N SER A 178 25.30 -23.77 9.02
CA SER A 178 24.87 -25.06 8.47
C SER A 178 24.25 -25.99 9.51
N LEU A 179 23.30 -26.79 9.01
CA LEU A 179 22.61 -27.93 9.61
C LEU A 179 23.55 -29.02 10.15
N ARG A 180 23.21 -29.57 11.33
CA ARG A 180 23.70 -30.83 11.89
C ARG A 180 22.67 -31.25 12.95
N GLY A 181 22.23 -32.49 13.12
CA GLY A 181 22.52 -33.78 12.50
C GLY A 181 21.56 -34.79 13.15
N ALA A 182 21.40 -35.94 12.51
CA ALA A 182 20.53 -37.03 12.94
C ALA A 182 21.26 -38.08 13.81
N VAL A 183 20.43 -38.92 14.43
CA VAL A 183 20.62 -40.35 14.82
C VAL A 183 21.21 -40.62 16.23
N PRO A 184 20.84 -41.72 16.94
CA PRO A 184 19.76 -42.71 16.71
C PRO A 184 18.56 -42.62 17.67
#